data_AF-A0A9D0GYZ7-F1
#
_entry.id   AF-A0A9D0GYZ7-F1
#
_cell.length_a   1.000
_cell.length_b   1.000
_cell.length_c   1.000
_cell.angle_alpha   90.00
_cell.angle_beta   90.00
_cell.angle_gamma   90.00
#
_symmetry.space_group_name_H-M   'P 1'
#
loop_
_entity.id
_entity.type
_entity.pdbx_description
1 polymer ?
#
loop_
_entity_poly.entity_id
_entity_poly.type
_entity_poly.pdbx_seq_one_letter_code
_entity_poly.pdbx_strand_id
1 'polypeptide(L)'
;MRFLVFIGLFCLSYAQDRVIIEKKGQNHYHVETYTEPSYKPKREKYKKSHRYRKKSRFYVASKKGKVFHRPSCRFSKKIKNKIIFKTKRKAKNSGLRPCKLCRP
;
A
#
# COMPACT_ATOMS: atom_id res chain seq x y z
N MET A 1 75.04 -24.62 25.45
CA MET A 1 74.57 -23.27 25.85
C MET A 1 73.83 -22.47 24.76
N ARG A 2 73.51 -23.02 23.58
CA ARG A 2 72.74 -22.29 22.53
C ARG A 2 71.31 -22.81 22.28
N PHE A 3 70.92 -23.97 22.86
CA PHE A 3 69.57 -24.54 22.72
C PHE A 3 68.57 -24.06 23.80
N LEU A 4 69.06 -23.61 24.97
CA LEU A 4 68.20 -23.13 26.06
C LEU A 4 67.74 -21.67 25.89
N VAL A 5 68.36 -20.91 24.98
CA VAL A 5 68.01 -19.50 24.73
C VAL A 5 66.77 -19.38 23.83
N PHE A 6 66.49 -20.37 22.97
CA PHE A 6 65.35 -20.34 22.05
C PHE A 6 64.01 -20.69 22.72
N ILE A 7 64.01 -21.46 23.81
CA ILE A 7 62.78 -21.84 24.54
C ILE A 7 62.23 -20.64 25.33
N GLY A 8 63.09 -19.76 25.84
CA GLY A 8 62.69 -18.57 26.59
C GLY A 8 62.06 -17.46 25.73
N LEU A 9 62.38 -17.40 24.44
CA LEU A 9 61.88 -16.37 23.51
C LEU A 9 60.46 -16.63 23.01
N PHE A 10 60.00 -17.89 22.99
CA PHE A 10 58.63 -18.22 22.60
C PHE A 10 57.61 -18.01 23.72
N CYS A 11 58.00 -18.15 24.99
CA CYS A 11 57.05 -17.95 26.10
C CYS A 11 56.67 -16.47 26.32
N LEU A 12 57.50 -15.52 25.90
CA LEU A 12 57.20 -14.09 26.03
C LEU A 12 56.10 -13.62 25.05
N SER A 13 55.96 -14.21 23.85
CA SER A 13 54.88 -13.82 22.93
C SER A 13 53.51 -14.26 23.44
N TYR A 14 53.43 -15.45 24.06
CA TYR A 14 52.20 -15.99 24.62
C TYR A 14 51.65 -15.18 25.82
N ALA A 15 52.49 -14.37 26.47
CA ALA A 15 52.05 -13.52 27.57
C ALA A 15 51.37 -12.21 27.09
N GLN A 16 51.79 -11.65 25.95
CA GLN A 16 51.20 -10.41 25.43
C GLN A 16 49.81 -10.63 24.82
N ASP A 17 49.56 -11.79 24.22
CA ASP A 17 48.27 -12.08 23.56
C ASP A 17 47.10 -12.20 24.55
N ARG A 18 47.32 -12.50 25.84
CA ARG A 18 46.25 -12.52 26.85
C ARG A 18 45.87 -11.14 27.39
N VAL A 19 46.83 -10.22 27.50
CA VAL A 19 46.59 -8.86 28.05
C VAL A 19 45.71 -8.02 27.12
N ILE A 20 45.71 -8.31 25.82
CA ILE A 20 44.92 -7.56 24.82
C ILE A 20 43.45 -8.01 24.81
N ILE A 21 43.12 -9.22 25.27
CA ILE A 21 41.76 -9.76 25.23
C ILE A 21 40.91 -9.25 26.41
N GLU A 22 41.52 -9.00 27.58
CA GLU A 22 40.76 -8.57 28.78
C GLU A 22 40.26 -7.12 28.71
N LYS A 23 40.83 -6.25 27.87
CA LYS A 23 40.44 -4.83 27.77
C LYS A 23 39.33 -4.54 26.74
N LYS A 24 38.58 -5.55 26.27
CA LYS A 24 37.52 -5.36 25.27
C LYS A 24 36.11 -5.74 25.72
N GLY A 25 35.84 -5.77 27.02
CA GLY A 25 34.50 -6.13 27.49
C GLY A 25 34.09 -5.42 28.75
N GLN A 26 33.68 -4.14 28.65
CA GLN A 26 32.71 -3.51 29.57
C GLN A 26 32.35 -2.07 29.16
N ASN A 27 31.93 -1.85 27.92
CA ASN A 27 31.05 -0.72 27.64
C ASN A 27 29.64 -1.17 28.01
N HIS A 28 29.31 -1.11 29.30
CA HIS A 28 27.92 -1.23 29.74
C HIS A 28 27.24 0.10 29.38
N TYR A 29 26.46 0.09 28.31
CA TYR A 29 25.54 1.19 28.04
C TYR A 29 24.45 1.13 29.10
N HIS A 30 24.30 2.22 29.85
CA HIS A 30 23.10 2.43 30.65
C HIS A 30 21.95 2.57 29.64
N VAL A 31 21.16 1.51 29.48
CA VAL A 31 19.89 1.61 28.78
C VAL A 31 18.97 2.35 29.74
N GLU A 32 18.90 3.68 29.61
CA GLU A 32 17.75 4.39 30.12
C GLU A 32 16.54 3.75 29.46
N THR A 33 15.71 3.06 30.25
CA THR A 33 14.43 2.53 29.78
C THR A 33 13.54 3.74 29.57
N TYR A 34 13.71 4.41 28.44
CA TYR A 34 12.69 5.28 27.90
C TYR A 34 11.47 4.40 27.70
N THR A 35 10.42 4.65 28.47
CA THR A 35 9.10 4.17 28.11
C THR A 35 8.83 4.73 26.73
N GLU A 36 8.89 3.87 25.70
CA GLU A 36 8.49 4.27 24.37
C GLU A 36 7.10 4.92 24.49
N PRO A 37 6.94 6.22 24.16
CA PRO A 37 5.62 6.79 24.07
C PRO A 37 4.90 5.92 23.04
N SER A 38 3.83 5.22 23.45
CA SER A 38 3.17 4.24 22.59
C SER A 38 2.75 4.95 21.29
N TYR A 39 3.57 4.83 20.27
CA TYR A 39 3.33 5.48 19.00
C TYR A 39 2.24 4.67 18.32
N LYS A 40 0.99 5.09 18.51
CA LYS A 40 -0.12 4.56 17.74
C LYS A 40 0.10 5.03 16.30
N PRO A 41 0.39 4.14 15.33
CA PRO A 41 0.57 4.55 13.94
C PRO A 41 -0.69 5.28 13.51
N LYS A 42 -0.51 6.54 13.09
CA LYS A 42 -1.60 7.37 12.58
C LYS A 42 -2.12 6.68 11.33
N ARG A 43 -3.25 5.96 11.44
CA ARG A 43 -3.86 5.15 10.38
C ARG A 43 -3.77 5.89 9.05
N GLU A 44 -2.81 5.49 8.24
CA GLU A 44 -2.62 6.09 6.92
C GLU A 44 -3.87 5.72 6.12
N LYS A 45 -4.65 6.73 5.73
CA LYS A 45 -5.93 6.51 5.05
C LYS A 45 -5.66 5.69 3.79
N TYR A 46 -5.96 4.40 3.85
CA TYR A 46 -5.95 3.49 2.72
C TYR A 46 -6.71 4.14 1.55
N LYS A 47 -5.96 4.57 0.53
CA LYS A 47 -6.53 5.18 -0.68
C LYS A 47 -7.27 4.09 -1.43
N LYS A 48 -8.60 4.05 -1.28
CA LYS A 48 -9.50 3.15 -2.02
C LYS A 48 -9.12 3.18 -3.51
N SER A 49 -8.79 2.02 -4.06
CA SER A 49 -8.48 1.84 -5.47
C SER A 49 -9.62 2.38 -6.33
N HIS A 50 -9.30 3.28 -7.25
CA HIS A 50 -10.26 3.86 -8.16
C HIS A 50 -10.79 2.74 -9.08
N ARG A 51 -12.01 2.28 -8.84
CA ARG A 51 -12.61 1.18 -9.61
C ARG A 51 -12.81 1.63 -11.06
N TYR A 52 -11.96 1.17 -11.98
CA TYR A 52 -12.08 1.46 -13.42
C TYR A 52 -13.47 1.05 -13.93
N ARG A 53 -14.23 2.03 -14.43
CA ARG A 53 -15.58 1.79 -14.95
C ARG A 53 -15.52 1.57 -16.45
N LYS A 54 -15.71 0.31 -16.85
CA LYS A 54 -15.89 -0.08 -18.26
C LYS A 54 -16.96 0.81 -18.90
N LYS A 55 -16.66 1.52 -20.01
CA LYS A 55 -17.66 2.26 -20.79
C LYS A 55 -18.65 1.29 -21.45
N SER A 56 -19.90 1.73 -21.63
CA SER A 56 -20.90 0.96 -22.39
C SER A 56 -20.90 1.39 -23.85
N ARG A 57 -21.16 0.43 -24.76
CA ARG A 57 -21.30 0.68 -26.20
C ARG A 57 -22.47 1.64 -26.52
N PHE A 58 -23.52 1.58 -25.72
CA PHE A 58 -24.69 2.44 -25.83
C PHE A 58 -25.35 2.66 -24.46
N TYR A 59 -26.24 3.63 -24.40
CA TYR A 59 -27.00 4.04 -23.22
C TYR A 59 -28.49 4.03 -23.53
N VAL A 60 -29.31 3.78 -22.52
CA VAL A 60 -30.74 3.56 -22.68
C VAL A 60 -31.53 4.47 -21.75
N ALA A 61 -32.56 5.13 -22.26
CA ALA A 61 -33.49 5.92 -21.46
C ALA A 61 -34.94 5.53 -21.78
N SER A 62 -35.88 5.95 -20.94
CA SER A 62 -37.31 5.84 -21.26
C SER A 62 -37.76 7.09 -22.01
N LYS A 63 -38.68 6.97 -22.97
CA LYS A 63 -39.22 8.12 -23.73
C LYS A 63 -39.81 9.23 -22.85
N LYS A 64 -40.47 8.86 -21.75
CA LYS A 64 -41.05 9.79 -20.77
C LYS A 64 -40.16 10.01 -19.53
N GLY A 65 -39.03 9.30 -19.46
CA GLY A 65 -38.17 9.28 -18.28
C GLY A 65 -37.13 10.40 -18.29
N LYS A 66 -36.71 10.83 -17.11
CA LYS A 66 -35.62 11.80 -16.95
C LYS A 66 -34.24 11.15 -16.76
N VAL A 67 -34.16 9.81 -16.74
CA VAL A 67 -32.94 9.07 -16.37
C VAL A 67 -32.47 8.21 -17.53
N PHE A 68 -31.15 8.20 -17.76
CA PHE A 68 -30.52 7.24 -18.67
C PHE A 68 -29.65 6.23 -17.90
N HIS A 69 -29.52 5.04 -18.49
CA HIS A 69 -28.97 3.84 -17.88
C HIS A 69 -27.95 3.18 -18.82
N ARG A 70 -27.10 2.32 -18.26
CA ARG A 70 -26.33 1.33 -19.03
C ARG A 70 -27.25 0.15 -19.40
N PRO A 71 -27.01 -0.58 -20.50
CA PRO A 71 -27.82 -1.74 -20.88
C PRO A 71 -27.85 -2.85 -19.82
N SER A 72 -26.78 -2.99 -19.03
CA SER A 72 -26.67 -3.95 -17.93
C SER A 72 -27.42 -3.55 -16.66
N CYS A 73 -28.05 -2.37 -16.60
CA CYS A 73 -28.74 -1.90 -15.42
C CYS A 73 -30.04 -2.69 -15.15
N ARG A 74 -30.34 -2.99 -13.88
CA ARG A 74 -31.64 -3.60 -13.50
C ARG A 74 -32.83 -2.77 -13.97
N PHE A 75 -32.70 -1.44 -13.93
CA PHE A 75 -33.78 -0.52 -14.33
C PHE A 75 -33.94 -0.43 -15.85
N SER A 76 -32.86 -0.53 -16.63
CA SER A 76 -32.97 -0.49 -18.11
C SER A 76 -33.74 -1.70 -18.65
N LYS A 77 -33.66 -2.84 -17.97
CA LYS A 77 -34.42 -4.05 -18.32
C LYS A 77 -35.94 -3.86 -18.20
N LYS A 78 -36.40 -3.00 -17.29
CA LYS A 78 -37.83 -2.75 -17.03
C LYS A 78 -38.45 -1.69 -17.95
N ILE A 79 -37.64 -0.96 -18.72
CA ILE A 79 -38.14 0.08 -19.63
C ILE A 79 -38.75 -0.60 -20.86
N LYS A 80 -40.04 -0.36 -21.14
CA LYS A 80 -40.68 -0.86 -22.36
C LYS A 80 -40.31 0.00 -23.58
N ASN A 81 -40.53 1.32 -23.51
CA ASN A 81 -40.25 2.26 -24.60
C ASN A 81 -38.87 2.90 -24.46
N LYS A 82 -37.85 2.20 -24.97
CA LYS A 82 -36.43 2.53 -24.84
C LYS A 82 -35.97 3.51 -25.94
N ILE A 83 -35.29 4.58 -25.55
CA ILE A 83 -34.48 5.42 -26.44
C ILE A 83 -33.01 5.03 -26.28
N ILE A 84 -32.32 4.79 -27.39
CA ILE A 84 -30.92 4.38 -27.41
C ILE A 84 -30.03 5.57 -27.78
N PHE A 85 -29.00 5.81 -26.98
CA PHE A 85 -27.96 6.81 -27.23
C PHE A 85 -26.61 6.14 -27.43
N LYS A 86 -25.91 6.48 -28.52
CA LYS A 86 -24.56 5.97 -28.80
C LYS A 86 -23.53 6.44 -27.76
N THR A 87 -23.68 7.66 -27.23
CA THR A 87 -22.72 8.25 -26.28
C THR A 87 -23.40 8.80 -25.04
N LYS A 88 -22.66 8.78 -23.92
CA LYS A 88 -23.09 9.41 -22.66
C LYS A 88 -23.34 10.90 -22.84
N ARG A 89 -22.51 11.58 -23.64
CA ARG A 89 -22.63 13.01 -23.92
C ARG A 89 -23.97 13.31 -24.60
N LYS A 90 -24.38 12.51 -25.59
CA LYS A 90 -25.67 12.70 -26.27
C LYS A 90 -26.85 12.57 -25.30
N ALA A 91 -26.82 11.58 -24.41
CA ALA A 91 -27.85 11.41 -23.38
C ALA A 91 -27.87 12.55 -22.35
N LYS A 92 -26.70 13.08 -21.98
CA LYS A 92 -26.62 14.23 -21.05
C LYS A 92 -27.12 15.51 -21.71
N ASN A 93 -26.76 15.74 -22.97
CA ASN A 93 -27.18 16.90 -23.75
C ASN A 93 -28.69 16.90 -24.02
N SER A 94 -29.34 15.73 -24.08
CA SER A 94 -30.80 15.64 -24.15
C SER A 94 -31.50 15.90 -22.80
N GLY A 95 -30.80 16.46 -21.80
CA GLY A 95 -31.35 16.81 -20.49
C GLY A 95 -31.57 15.63 -19.54
N LEU A 96 -31.05 14.44 -19.84
CA LEU A 96 -31.24 13.26 -19.00
C LEU A 96 -30.16 13.15 -17.92
N ARG A 97 -30.58 12.79 -16.71
CA ARG A 97 -29.66 12.51 -15.58
C ARG A 97 -29.13 11.07 -15.63
N PRO A 98 -27.85 10.85 -15.28
CA PRO A 98 -27.32 9.50 -15.17
C PRO A 98 -27.93 8.76 -13.99
N CYS A 99 -28.23 7.47 -14.18
CA CYS A 99 -28.72 6.63 -13.09
C CYS A 99 -27.69 6.49 -11.96
N LYS A 100 -28.10 6.73 -10.70
CA LYS A 100 -27.23 6.65 -9.52
C LYS A 100 -26.68 5.24 -9.23
N LEU A 101 -27.37 4.20 -9.70
CA LEU A 101 -26.96 2.81 -9.52
C LEU A 101 -25.89 2.41 -10.54
N CYS A 102 -26.22 2.43 -11.84
CA CYS A 102 -25.26 2.03 -12.87
C CYS A 102 -24.19 3.09 -13.19
N ARG A 103 -24.37 4.33 -12.69
CA ARG A 103 -23.61 5.57 -12.97
C ARG A 103 -22.88 5.50 -14.32
N PRO A 104 -23.66 5.61 -15.41
CA PRO A 104 -23.20 5.46 -16.79
C PRO A 104 -22.08 6.42 -17.19
#